data_AF-A0A382JY54-F1
#
_entry.id   AF-A0A382JY54-F1
#
_cell.length_a   1.000
_cell.length_b   1.000
_cell.length_c   1.000
_cell.angle_alpha   90.00
_cell.angle_beta   90.00
_cell.angle_gamma   90.00
#
_symmetry.space_group_name_H-M   'P 1'
#
loop_
_entity.id
_entity.type
_entity.pdbx_description
1 polymer ?
#
loop_
_entity_poly.entity_id
_entity_poly.type
_entity_poly.pdbx_seq_one_letter_code
_entity_poly.pdbx_strand_id
1 'polypeptide(L)'
;VTYRGDVNSSSEEPADGRSVKWPSAKRLIVSFLAVATAVTVLFFGVTGQKEHRLETAGCSRQSEGDGDLGPWNCTRVDLRGVSLVGLDLTNASLTGARLEGVNLTGVHLSGATLTGTDLTAVRLRGSDLRGASLIGLDLSGLDLSGFDFTGADLSDSRLGGADLRQATLVGTDLTDADLTGADLTGAKLDGHDPVALIRQGALAGSVHLTGVDLSYKDLSGIDLSRTNLTDSNLNGTNLYEANLQGHDLVALTRAGAHLEGVHAENSTLVAVSLTGAHLEAAHLEGSDMSGASLTGAHLWGAHLNNANLAGVQARGAHLEKVDLAGANLTGAKMYRSNLTGSNLAGAV
;
A
#
# COMPACT_ATOMS: atom_id res chain seq x y z
N VAL A 1 11.31 -10.79 49.55
CA VAL A 1 11.82 -9.58 50.23
C VAL A 1 10.68 -9.00 51.03
N THR A 2 10.71 -9.20 52.34
CA THR A 2 9.75 -8.68 53.33
C THR A 2 9.95 -7.19 53.56
N TYR A 3 8.90 -6.38 53.46
CA TYR A 3 8.92 -4.98 53.87
C TYR A 3 8.21 -4.85 55.22
N ARG A 4 8.99 -4.54 56.26
CA ARG A 4 8.52 -4.06 57.57
C ARG A 4 8.39 -2.54 57.47
N GLY A 5 7.26 -2.01 57.90
CA GLY A 5 7.06 -0.60 58.20
C GLY A 5 6.25 -0.49 59.48
N ASP A 6 6.94 -0.38 60.60
CA ASP A 6 6.36 0.01 61.88
C ASP A 6 5.91 1.47 61.80
N VAL A 7 4.67 1.76 62.18
CA VAL A 7 4.31 3.09 62.73
C VAL A 7 3.48 2.88 63.99
N ASN A 8 3.93 3.62 64.98
CA ASN A 8 3.70 3.51 66.41
C ASN A 8 2.28 3.95 66.82
N SER A 9 1.84 3.37 67.93
CA SER A 9 0.61 3.68 68.67
C SER A 9 0.59 5.11 69.23
N SER A 10 -0.59 5.73 69.19
CA SER A 10 -1.01 6.70 70.20
C SER A 10 -2.50 6.57 70.45
N SER A 11 -2.81 5.98 71.60
CA SER A 11 -4.12 5.88 72.24
C SER A 11 -4.55 7.24 72.80
N GLU A 12 -5.71 7.73 72.39
CA GLU A 12 -6.52 8.68 73.15
C GLU A 12 -7.97 8.21 73.12
N GLU A 13 -8.44 7.66 74.24
CA GLU A 13 -9.86 7.59 74.56
C GLU A 13 -10.32 8.95 75.09
N PRO A 14 -11.56 9.36 74.79
CA PRO A 14 -12.36 10.08 75.76
C PRO A 14 -13.60 9.26 76.16
N ALA A 15 -13.80 9.21 77.46
CA ALA A 15 -14.99 8.71 78.12
C ALA A 15 -16.21 9.60 77.81
N ASP A 16 -17.25 9.04 77.19
CA ASP A 16 -18.63 9.40 77.53
C ASP A 16 -19.60 8.25 77.19
N GLY A 17 -20.40 7.86 78.18
CA GLY A 17 -21.29 6.72 78.11
C GLY A 17 -22.60 7.05 77.39
N ARG A 18 -22.72 6.66 76.12
CA ARG A 18 -24.02 6.51 75.44
C ARG A 18 -24.05 5.28 74.55
N SER A 19 -24.84 4.29 74.95
CA SER A 19 -25.10 3.08 74.17
C SER A 19 -25.95 3.41 72.92
N VAL A 20 -25.32 3.47 71.75
CA VAL A 20 -26.03 3.56 70.47
C VAL A 20 -26.35 2.14 69.98
N LYS A 21 -27.63 1.77 70.03
CA LYS A 21 -28.15 0.53 69.41
C LYS A 21 -28.09 0.66 67.88
N TRP A 22 -27.19 -0.06 67.24
CA TRP A 22 -27.18 -0.21 65.78
C TRP A 22 -28.30 -1.17 65.33
N PRO A 23 -29.11 -0.82 64.31
CA PRO A 23 -30.01 -1.79 63.70
C PRO A 23 -29.20 -2.87 62.99
N SER A 24 -29.62 -4.12 63.19
CA SER A 24 -29.03 -5.36 62.66
C SER A 24 -28.48 -5.26 61.22
N ALA A 25 -27.19 -5.58 61.09
CA ALA A 25 -26.36 -5.59 59.88
C ALA A 25 -26.89 -6.39 58.67
N LYS A 26 -28.00 -7.12 58.82
CA LYS A 26 -28.60 -7.93 57.74
C LYS A 26 -29.38 -7.10 56.71
N ARG A 27 -29.84 -5.89 57.04
CA ARG A 27 -30.58 -5.02 56.09
C ARG A 27 -29.67 -4.12 55.26
N LEU A 28 -28.45 -3.81 55.71
CA LEU A 28 -27.48 -3.02 54.93
C LEU A 28 -26.82 -3.83 53.79
N ILE A 29 -26.62 -5.14 53.99
CA ILE A 29 -25.96 -6.02 53.02
C ILE A 29 -26.84 -6.24 51.77
N VAL A 30 -28.17 -6.32 51.94
CA VAL A 30 -29.10 -6.48 50.81
C VAL A 30 -29.19 -5.20 49.97
N SER A 31 -29.11 -4.02 50.61
CA SER A 31 -29.08 -2.74 49.91
C SER A 31 -27.75 -2.50 49.18
N PHE A 32 -26.61 -2.95 49.73
CA PHE A 32 -25.32 -2.88 49.04
C PHE A 32 -25.22 -3.84 47.84
N LEU A 33 -25.84 -5.03 47.92
CA LEU A 33 -25.84 -5.97 46.80
C LEU A 33 -26.72 -5.48 45.63
N ALA A 34 -27.85 -4.84 45.93
CA ALA A 34 -28.74 -4.22 44.94
C ALA A 34 -28.13 -2.94 44.33
N VAL A 35 -27.39 -2.15 45.11
CA VAL A 35 -26.65 -0.99 44.60
C VAL A 35 -25.41 -1.44 43.81
N ALA A 36 -24.73 -2.53 44.19
CA ALA A 36 -23.63 -3.09 43.40
C ALA A 36 -24.12 -3.62 42.04
N THR A 37 -25.25 -4.34 42.00
CA THR A 37 -25.85 -4.76 40.72
C THR A 37 -26.38 -3.57 39.91
N ALA A 38 -26.96 -2.54 40.55
CA ALA A 38 -27.42 -1.33 39.86
C ALA A 38 -26.26 -0.44 39.35
N VAL A 39 -25.14 -0.34 40.07
CA VAL A 39 -23.93 0.39 39.65
C VAL A 39 -23.21 -0.36 38.53
N THR A 40 -23.24 -1.70 38.54
CA THR A 40 -22.76 -2.52 37.41
C THR A 40 -23.67 -2.39 36.18
N VAL A 41 -24.97 -2.08 36.34
CA VAL A 41 -25.89 -1.91 35.20
C VAL A 41 -25.89 -0.47 34.66
N LEU A 42 -25.59 0.54 35.49
CA LEU A 42 -25.60 1.96 35.08
C LEU A 42 -24.28 2.46 34.45
N PHE A 43 -23.12 1.85 34.76
CA PHE A 43 -21.84 2.19 34.11
C PHE A 43 -21.67 1.61 32.70
N PHE A 44 -22.50 0.63 32.32
CA PHE A 44 -22.34 -0.20 31.12
C PHE A 44 -23.39 0.08 30.01
N GLY A 45 -24.05 1.24 30.04
CA GLY A 45 -25.29 1.47 29.29
C GLY A 45 -25.23 1.46 27.76
N VAL A 46 -24.06 1.63 27.12
CA VAL A 46 -23.91 1.53 25.65
C VAL A 46 -22.60 0.87 25.25
N THR A 47 -21.50 1.15 25.95
CA THR A 47 -20.20 0.47 25.79
C THR A 47 -20.22 -0.98 26.29
N GLY A 48 -20.99 -1.27 27.35
CA GLY A 48 -21.10 -2.64 27.88
C GLY A 48 -21.80 -3.63 26.98
N GLN A 49 -22.81 -3.19 26.22
CA GLN A 49 -23.48 -4.04 25.24
C GLN A 49 -22.54 -4.48 24.11
N LYS A 50 -21.56 -3.63 23.77
CA LYS A 50 -20.56 -3.88 22.72
C LYS A 50 -19.49 -4.86 23.21
N GLU A 51 -18.94 -4.62 24.39
CA GLU A 51 -17.87 -5.43 24.99
C GLU A 51 -18.35 -6.81 25.48
N HIS A 52 -19.59 -6.89 25.98
CA HIS A 52 -20.19 -8.14 26.41
C HIS A 52 -20.21 -9.19 25.29
N ARG A 53 -20.34 -8.76 24.03
CA ARG A 53 -20.39 -9.65 22.86
C ARG A 53 -19.07 -10.37 22.64
N LEU A 54 -17.95 -9.69 22.86
CA LEU A 54 -16.61 -10.27 22.76
C LEU A 54 -16.36 -11.24 23.90
N GLU A 55 -16.73 -10.88 25.13
CA GLU A 55 -16.63 -11.78 26.29
C GLU A 55 -17.47 -13.04 26.12
N THR A 56 -18.71 -12.92 25.61
CA THR A 56 -19.56 -14.08 25.32
C THR A 56 -19.04 -14.95 24.17
N ALA A 57 -18.29 -14.35 23.24
CA ALA A 57 -17.64 -15.09 22.16
C ALA A 57 -16.38 -15.82 22.63
N GLY A 58 -15.88 -15.55 23.83
CA GLY A 58 -14.68 -16.18 24.39
C GLY A 58 -13.42 -15.33 24.30
N CYS A 59 -13.52 -14.04 23.94
CA CYS A 59 -12.42 -13.11 24.07
C CYS A 59 -12.22 -12.69 25.53
N SER A 60 -10.98 -12.33 25.87
CA SER A 60 -10.61 -11.90 27.22
C SER A 60 -9.77 -10.62 27.16
N ARG A 61 -9.67 -9.91 28.28
CA ARG A 61 -8.76 -8.76 28.43
C ARG A 61 -8.30 -8.69 29.89
N GLN A 62 -7.04 -8.31 30.11
CA GLN A 62 -6.47 -8.21 31.45
C GLN A 62 -6.64 -6.78 31.99
N SER A 63 -6.79 -6.64 33.30
CA SER A 63 -6.78 -5.32 33.94
C SER A 63 -5.33 -4.92 34.24
N GLU A 64 -4.89 -3.75 33.77
CA GLU A 64 -3.51 -3.28 33.94
C GLU A 64 -3.27 -2.52 35.26
N GLY A 65 -3.98 -2.91 36.34
CA GLY A 65 -3.73 -2.41 37.70
C GLY A 65 -4.25 -0.99 38.00
N ASP A 66 -4.31 -0.10 37.01
CA ASP A 66 -4.74 1.31 37.18
C ASP A 66 -6.19 1.58 36.75
N GLY A 67 -7.00 0.53 36.60
CA GLY A 67 -8.40 0.63 36.13
C GLY A 67 -8.54 0.72 34.61
N ASP A 68 -7.42 0.77 33.88
CA ASP A 68 -7.41 0.61 32.44
C ASP A 68 -7.46 -0.87 32.05
N LEU A 69 -8.15 -1.16 30.95
CA LEU A 69 -8.30 -2.52 30.43
C LEU A 69 -7.30 -2.71 29.30
N GLY A 70 -6.44 -3.71 29.43
CA GLY A 70 -5.51 -4.11 28.39
C GLY A 70 -6.23 -4.59 27.13
N PRO A 71 -5.49 -4.81 26.03
CA PRO A 71 -6.06 -5.15 24.74
C PRO A 71 -6.83 -6.47 24.75
N TRP A 72 -7.77 -6.60 23.81
CA TRP A 72 -8.53 -7.83 23.63
C TRP A 72 -7.64 -8.99 23.17
N ASN A 73 -7.79 -10.13 23.81
CA ASN A 73 -7.23 -11.40 23.39
C ASN A 73 -8.36 -12.32 22.91
N CYS A 74 -8.45 -12.46 21.60
CA CYS A 74 -9.37 -13.32 20.86
C CYS A 74 -8.62 -14.43 20.11
N THR A 75 -7.44 -14.83 20.59
CA THR A 75 -6.59 -15.81 19.91
C THR A 75 -7.33 -17.14 19.72
N ARG A 76 -7.47 -17.59 18.47
CA ARG A 76 -8.19 -18.82 18.05
C ARG A 76 -9.67 -18.85 18.46
N VAL A 77 -10.29 -17.70 18.66
CA VAL A 77 -11.71 -17.59 18.95
C VAL A 77 -12.53 -17.64 17.66
N ASP A 78 -13.67 -18.32 17.70
CA ASP A 78 -14.63 -18.31 16.59
C ASP A 78 -15.54 -17.09 16.72
N LEU A 79 -15.32 -16.09 15.88
CA LEU A 79 -16.07 -14.83 15.88
C LEU A 79 -17.13 -14.77 14.77
N ARG A 80 -17.36 -15.88 14.06
CA ARG A 80 -18.37 -15.94 12.98
C ARG A 80 -19.75 -15.61 13.53
N GLY A 81 -20.45 -14.71 12.85
CA GLY A 81 -21.78 -14.22 13.26
C GLY A 81 -21.76 -13.20 14.41
N VAL A 82 -20.62 -12.94 15.04
CA VAL A 82 -20.46 -11.83 16.00
C VAL A 82 -20.33 -10.54 15.19
N SER A 83 -21.25 -9.58 15.36
CA SER A 83 -21.04 -8.27 14.73
C SER A 83 -20.04 -7.47 15.55
N LEU A 84 -18.95 -7.07 14.90
CA LEU A 84 -17.89 -6.29 15.52
C LEU A 84 -17.96 -4.81 15.12
N VAL A 85 -18.98 -4.42 14.36
CA VAL A 85 -19.14 -3.09 13.77
C VAL A 85 -18.89 -1.96 14.79
N GLY A 86 -17.92 -1.10 14.49
CA GLY A 86 -17.58 0.05 15.32
C GLY A 86 -17.07 -0.28 16.73
N LEU A 87 -16.47 -1.47 16.91
CA LEU A 87 -15.74 -1.83 18.13
C LEU A 87 -14.31 -1.31 18.09
N ASP A 88 -13.78 -1.07 19.29
CA ASP A 88 -12.37 -0.80 19.48
C ASP A 88 -11.63 -2.11 19.79
N LEU A 89 -10.79 -2.53 18.83
CA LEU A 89 -9.90 -3.69 18.91
C LEU A 89 -8.44 -3.23 18.72
N THR A 90 -8.12 -1.99 19.09
CA THR A 90 -6.77 -1.46 19.04
C THR A 90 -5.82 -2.37 19.85
N ASN A 91 -4.69 -2.75 19.25
CA ASN A 91 -3.71 -3.69 19.79
C ASN A 91 -4.25 -5.08 20.15
N ALA A 92 -5.44 -5.47 19.67
CA ALA A 92 -6.03 -6.78 19.96
C ALA A 92 -5.23 -7.92 19.31
N SER A 93 -5.14 -9.06 20.01
CA SER A 93 -4.66 -10.31 19.43
C SER A 93 -5.84 -11.10 18.87
N LEU A 94 -5.95 -11.14 17.55
CA LEU A 94 -6.91 -11.95 16.79
C LEU A 94 -6.23 -13.18 16.17
N THR A 95 -4.99 -13.49 16.51
CA THR A 95 -4.19 -14.59 15.93
C THR A 95 -4.98 -15.90 15.81
N GLY A 96 -5.15 -16.40 14.59
CA GLY A 96 -5.90 -17.63 14.31
C GLY A 96 -7.41 -17.58 14.57
N ALA A 97 -7.99 -16.40 14.84
CA ALA A 97 -9.44 -16.26 15.00
C ALA A 97 -10.17 -16.53 13.67
N ARG A 98 -11.38 -17.09 13.76
CA ARG A 98 -12.23 -17.31 12.58
C ARG A 98 -13.13 -16.10 12.37
N LEU A 99 -12.85 -15.34 11.32
CA LEU A 99 -13.56 -14.11 10.99
C LEU A 99 -14.36 -14.22 9.68
N GLU A 100 -14.46 -15.42 9.10
CA GLU A 100 -15.19 -15.69 7.86
C GLU A 100 -16.60 -15.02 7.86
N GLY A 101 -16.82 -14.12 6.90
CA GLY A 101 -18.08 -13.39 6.73
C GLY A 101 -18.41 -12.34 7.80
N VAL A 102 -17.49 -12.07 8.75
CA VAL A 102 -17.70 -11.10 9.83
C VAL A 102 -17.72 -9.67 9.29
N ASN A 103 -18.58 -8.84 9.87
CA ASN A 103 -18.63 -7.43 9.56
C ASN A 103 -17.73 -6.62 10.51
N LEU A 104 -16.58 -6.19 9.99
CA LEU A 104 -15.59 -5.33 10.63
C LEU A 104 -15.73 -3.85 10.21
N THR A 105 -16.87 -3.44 9.65
CA THR A 105 -17.10 -2.05 9.24
C THR A 105 -16.87 -1.10 10.42
N GLY A 106 -15.99 -0.12 10.23
CA GLY A 106 -15.68 0.90 11.23
C GLY A 106 -14.95 0.41 12.49
N VAL A 107 -14.38 -0.79 12.48
CA VAL A 107 -13.62 -1.32 13.63
C VAL A 107 -12.24 -0.66 13.71
N HIS A 108 -11.80 -0.30 14.91
CA HIS A 108 -10.43 0.14 15.14
C HIS A 108 -9.54 -1.09 15.36
N LEU A 109 -8.67 -1.41 14.41
CA LEU A 109 -7.73 -2.53 14.44
C LEU A 109 -6.28 -2.04 14.43
N SER A 110 -6.05 -0.77 14.78
CA SER A 110 -4.70 -0.22 14.76
C SER A 110 -3.80 -1.01 15.73
N GLY A 111 -2.64 -1.46 15.25
CA GLY A 111 -1.73 -2.31 16.03
C GLY A 111 -2.23 -3.73 16.32
N ALA A 112 -3.39 -4.15 15.82
CA ALA A 112 -3.91 -5.49 16.06
C ALA A 112 -3.08 -6.56 15.34
N THR A 113 -3.00 -7.76 15.92
CA THR A 113 -2.36 -8.93 15.29
C THR A 113 -3.43 -9.85 14.71
N LEU A 114 -3.45 -9.98 13.39
CA LEU A 114 -4.41 -10.81 12.65
C LEU A 114 -3.75 -12.04 12.01
N THR A 115 -2.49 -12.35 12.34
CA THR A 115 -1.74 -13.47 11.74
C THR A 115 -2.52 -14.78 11.75
N GLY A 116 -2.64 -15.42 10.59
CA GLY A 116 -3.34 -16.69 10.43
C GLY A 116 -4.86 -16.65 10.66
N THR A 117 -5.47 -15.45 10.64
CA THR A 117 -6.94 -15.32 10.62
C THR A 117 -7.50 -15.67 9.26
N ASP A 118 -8.70 -16.25 9.25
CA ASP A 118 -9.48 -16.42 8.02
C ASP A 118 -10.35 -15.18 7.82
N LEU A 119 -9.94 -14.30 6.90
CA LEU A 119 -10.66 -13.09 6.51
C LEU A 119 -11.55 -13.28 5.29
N THR A 120 -11.82 -14.52 4.88
CA THR A 120 -12.68 -14.81 3.71
C THR A 120 -14.03 -14.12 3.86
N ALA A 121 -14.42 -13.33 2.86
CA ALA A 121 -15.69 -12.59 2.81
C ALA A 121 -15.94 -11.59 3.97
N VAL A 122 -14.90 -11.12 4.64
CA VAL A 122 -15.00 -10.05 5.67
C VAL A 122 -15.35 -8.71 5.03
N ARG A 123 -16.16 -7.90 5.73
CA ARG A 123 -16.41 -6.49 5.35
C ARG A 123 -15.56 -5.56 6.21
N LEU A 124 -14.53 -4.94 5.62
CA LEU A 124 -13.60 -4.04 6.31
C LEU A 124 -13.94 -2.56 6.17
N ARG A 125 -14.98 -2.17 5.42
CA ARG A 125 -15.18 -0.77 5.00
C ARG A 125 -15.07 0.22 6.18
N GLY A 126 -14.12 1.16 6.09
CA GLY A 126 -13.89 2.18 7.10
C GLY A 126 -13.24 1.70 8.41
N SER A 127 -12.71 0.48 8.46
CA SER A 127 -11.87 0.03 9.59
C SER A 127 -10.48 0.67 9.53
N ASP A 128 -9.88 0.88 10.69
CA ASP A 128 -8.51 1.40 10.83
C ASP A 128 -7.51 0.25 10.97
N LEU A 129 -6.63 0.06 10.00
CA LEU A 129 -5.62 -1.02 9.95
C LEU A 129 -4.19 -0.49 10.13
N ARG A 130 -4.00 0.77 10.55
CA ARG A 130 -2.67 1.36 10.71
C ARG A 130 -1.83 0.59 11.74
N GLY A 131 -0.62 0.20 11.36
CA GLY A 131 0.27 -0.59 12.23
C GLY A 131 -0.19 -2.02 12.51
N ALA A 132 -1.25 -2.51 11.85
CA ALA A 132 -1.72 -3.88 12.08
C ALA A 132 -0.74 -4.91 11.49
N SER A 133 -0.60 -6.06 12.16
CA SER A 133 0.14 -7.21 11.63
C SER A 133 -0.82 -8.13 10.87
N LEU A 134 -0.66 -8.14 9.56
CA LEU A 134 -1.46 -8.87 8.56
C LEU A 134 -0.63 -9.97 7.87
N ILE A 135 0.50 -10.36 8.47
CA ILE A 135 1.48 -11.30 7.91
C ILE A 135 0.83 -12.60 7.43
N GLY A 136 1.14 -12.99 6.18
CA GLY A 136 0.74 -14.27 5.60
C GLY A 136 -0.76 -14.43 5.32
N LEU A 137 -1.54 -13.34 5.35
CA LEU A 137 -2.98 -13.41 5.14
C LEU A 137 -3.34 -13.54 3.66
N ASP A 138 -4.43 -14.26 3.39
CA ASP A 138 -5.04 -14.26 2.07
C ASP A 138 -6.05 -13.11 1.96
N LEU A 139 -5.63 -12.07 1.23
CA LEU A 139 -6.38 -10.85 0.92
C LEU A 139 -6.69 -10.75 -0.58
N SER A 140 -6.56 -11.87 -1.31
CA SER A 140 -6.70 -11.90 -2.76
C SER A 140 -8.11 -11.50 -3.20
N GLY A 141 -8.23 -10.62 -4.19
CA GLY A 141 -9.49 -10.16 -4.76
C GLY A 141 -10.35 -9.27 -3.87
N LEU A 142 -9.86 -8.84 -2.71
CA LEU A 142 -10.61 -7.96 -1.80
C LEU A 142 -10.66 -6.51 -2.30
N ASP A 143 -11.77 -5.82 -2.01
CA ASP A 143 -11.86 -4.36 -2.16
C ASP A 143 -11.25 -3.70 -0.92
N LEU A 144 -10.01 -3.24 -1.10
CA LEU A 144 -9.18 -2.52 -0.14
C LEU A 144 -8.96 -1.06 -0.59
N SER A 145 -9.83 -0.54 -1.45
CA SER A 145 -9.69 0.80 -2.00
C SER A 145 -9.86 1.88 -0.94
N GLY A 146 -8.93 2.84 -0.90
CA GLY A 146 -8.93 3.97 0.03
C GLY A 146 -8.53 3.65 1.47
N PHE A 147 -8.11 2.42 1.77
CA PHE A 147 -7.71 2.04 3.13
C PHE A 147 -6.39 2.68 3.56
N ASP A 148 -6.27 2.95 4.86
CA ASP A 148 -5.03 3.41 5.48
C ASP A 148 -4.31 2.24 6.15
N PHE A 149 -3.24 1.77 5.50
CA PHE A 149 -2.32 0.73 5.95
C PHE A 149 -1.03 1.32 6.53
N THR A 150 -0.97 2.62 6.84
CA THR A 150 0.27 3.26 7.30
C THR A 150 0.94 2.46 8.43
N GLY A 151 2.19 2.04 8.19
CA GLY A 151 3.00 1.26 9.14
C GLY A 151 2.56 -0.19 9.37
N ALA A 152 1.57 -0.72 8.63
CA ALA A 152 1.13 -2.10 8.76
C ALA A 152 2.17 -3.09 8.24
N ASP A 153 2.08 -4.35 8.66
CA ASP A 153 2.95 -5.43 8.19
C ASP A 153 2.13 -6.43 7.37
N LEU A 154 2.28 -6.38 6.05
CA LEU A 154 1.67 -7.25 5.06
C LEU A 154 2.68 -8.27 4.50
N SER A 155 3.81 -8.51 5.18
CA SER A 155 4.82 -9.47 4.70
C SER A 155 4.23 -10.87 4.49
N ASP A 156 4.70 -11.58 3.46
CA ASP A 156 4.23 -12.91 3.02
C ASP A 156 2.71 -13.01 2.66
N SER A 157 1.98 -11.88 2.59
CA SER A 157 0.52 -11.90 2.34
C SER A 157 0.18 -12.12 0.87
N ARG A 158 -1.00 -12.70 0.59
CA ARG A 158 -1.53 -12.82 -0.78
C ARG A 158 -2.49 -11.68 -1.06
N LEU A 159 -2.16 -10.81 -1.99
CA LEU A 159 -2.94 -9.65 -2.44
C LEU A 159 -3.33 -9.78 -3.93
N GLY A 160 -3.26 -10.99 -4.50
CA GLY A 160 -3.51 -11.22 -5.92
C GLY A 160 -4.91 -10.74 -6.33
N GLY A 161 -4.99 -9.85 -7.32
CA GLY A 161 -6.25 -9.28 -7.81
C GLY A 161 -6.96 -8.33 -6.84
N ALA A 162 -6.35 -7.94 -5.72
CA ALA A 162 -6.95 -7.00 -4.77
C ALA A 162 -7.08 -5.57 -5.36
N ASP A 163 -8.16 -4.87 -5.03
CA ASP A 163 -8.33 -3.45 -5.37
C ASP A 163 -7.74 -2.60 -4.24
N LEU A 164 -6.56 -2.02 -4.46
CA LEU A 164 -5.82 -1.14 -3.55
C LEU A 164 -5.85 0.32 -4.03
N ARG A 165 -6.80 0.69 -4.90
CA ARG A 165 -6.86 2.06 -5.45
C ARG A 165 -7.00 3.08 -4.34
N GLN A 166 -6.24 4.18 -4.43
CA GLN A 166 -6.24 5.26 -3.42
C GLN A 166 -5.86 4.83 -2.00
N ALA A 167 -5.34 3.61 -1.78
CA ALA A 167 -4.90 3.16 -0.46
C ALA A 167 -3.66 3.96 0.00
N THR A 168 -3.53 4.19 1.31
CA THR A 168 -2.32 4.76 1.92
C THR A 168 -1.48 3.61 2.46
N LEU A 169 -0.35 3.33 1.80
CA LEU A 169 0.57 2.24 2.12
C LEU A 169 1.88 2.77 2.73
N VAL A 170 1.90 3.98 3.30
CA VAL A 170 3.13 4.63 3.77
C VAL A 170 3.81 3.82 4.88
N GLY A 171 5.05 3.37 4.66
CA GLY A 171 5.82 2.59 5.61
C GLY A 171 5.27 1.18 5.91
N THR A 172 4.47 0.62 5.00
CA THR A 172 3.86 -0.72 5.13
C THR A 172 4.81 -1.83 4.73
N ASP A 173 5.15 -2.79 5.60
CA ASP A 173 6.00 -3.89 5.16
C ASP A 173 5.27 -4.77 4.12
N LEU A 174 5.75 -4.80 2.87
CA LEU A 174 5.22 -5.62 1.78
C LEU A 174 6.23 -6.71 1.36
N THR A 175 7.22 -7.01 2.20
CA THR A 175 8.25 -8.00 1.92
C THR A 175 7.63 -9.35 1.59
N ASP A 176 7.94 -9.90 0.42
CA ASP A 176 7.47 -11.19 -0.07
C ASP A 176 5.93 -11.32 -0.23
N ALA A 177 5.20 -10.20 -0.25
CA ALA A 177 3.76 -10.20 -0.54
C ALA A 177 3.48 -10.46 -2.04
N ASP A 178 2.46 -11.27 -2.33
CA ASP A 178 2.00 -11.58 -3.69
C ASP A 178 0.98 -10.53 -4.17
N LEU A 179 1.42 -9.56 -4.97
CA LEU A 179 0.58 -8.49 -5.53
C LEU A 179 0.06 -8.80 -6.95
N THR A 180 0.05 -10.07 -7.38
CA THR A 180 -0.29 -10.46 -8.77
C THR A 180 -1.65 -9.91 -9.22
N GLY A 181 -1.66 -8.97 -10.17
CA GLY A 181 -2.89 -8.38 -10.71
C GLY A 181 -3.64 -7.45 -9.74
N ALA A 182 -3.03 -7.01 -8.64
CA ALA A 182 -3.61 -6.01 -7.75
C ALA A 182 -3.65 -4.62 -8.42
N ASP A 183 -4.69 -3.83 -8.13
CA ASP A 183 -4.84 -2.46 -8.64
C ASP A 183 -4.39 -1.44 -7.60
N LEU A 184 -3.20 -0.84 -7.79
CA LEU A 184 -2.65 0.20 -6.90
C LEU A 184 -2.90 1.63 -7.42
N THR A 185 -3.86 1.86 -8.32
CA THR A 185 -4.06 3.18 -8.95
C THR A 185 -4.25 4.29 -7.91
N GLY A 186 -3.30 5.25 -7.87
CA GLY A 186 -3.30 6.38 -6.96
C GLY A 186 -3.07 6.03 -5.48
N ALA A 187 -2.56 4.83 -5.18
CA ALA A 187 -2.11 4.48 -3.84
C ALA A 187 -0.88 5.31 -3.44
N LYS A 188 -0.77 5.69 -2.17
CA LYS A 188 0.39 6.40 -1.61
C LYS A 188 1.42 5.40 -1.11
N LEU A 189 2.59 5.38 -1.73
CA LEU A 189 3.67 4.41 -1.47
C LEU A 189 4.90 5.05 -0.81
N ASP A 190 4.76 6.22 -0.18
CA ASP A 190 5.89 6.95 0.42
C ASP A 190 6.63 6.05 1.43
N GLY A 191 7.96 5.98 1.32
CA GLY A 191 8.79 5.13 2.17
C GLY A 191 9.01 3.70 1.66
N HIS A 192 8.31 3.27 0.61
CA HIS A 192 8.67 2.06 -0.13
C HIS A 192 9.73 2.36 -1.18
N ASP A 193 10.56 1.36 -1.50
CA ASP A 193 11.32 1.38 -2.74
C ASP A 193 10.39 0.88 -3.87
N PRO A 194 9.86 1.78 -4.72
CA PRO A 194 9.00 1.36 -5.82
C PRO A 194 9.73 0.38 -6.76
N VAL A 195 11.07 0.42 -6.82
CA VAL A 195 11.85 -0.56 -7.60
C VAL A 195 11.71 -1.96 -7.02
N ALA A 196 11.69 -2.13 -5.70
CA ALA A 196 11.50 -3.43 -5.05
C ALA A 196 10.10 -3.98 -5.29
N LEU A 197 9.07 -3.12 -5.17
CA LEU A 197 7.68 -3.47 -5.49
C LEU A 197 7.51 -3.87 -6.95
N ILE A 198 8.14 -3.13 -7.86
CA ILE A 198 8.11 -3.47 -9.29
C ILE A 198 8.93 -4.75 -9.53
N ARG A 199 10.05 -5.00 -8.87
CA ARG A 199 10.81 -6.26 -9.03
C ARG A 199 10.05 -7.49 -8.50
N GLN A 200 9.30 -7.33 -7.41
CA GLN A 200 8.42 -8.37 -6.88
C GLN A 200 7.14 -8.54 -7.74
N GLY A 201 6.62 -7.46 -8.34
CA GLY A 201 5.37 -7.45 -9.12
C GLY A 201 5.51 -7.54 -10.66
N ALA A 202 6.70 -7.32 -11.24
CA ALA A 202 6.94 -7.33 -12.69
C ALA A 202 6.92 -8.74 -13.30
N LEU A 203 6.89 -9.78 -12.48
CA LEU A 203 6.56 -11.14 -12.92
C LEU A 203 5.05 -11.41 -12.99
N ALA A 204 4.21 -10.49 -12.52
CA ALA A 204 2.86 -10.78 -12.06
C ALA A 204 1.72 -10.03 -12.80
N GLY A 205 2.04 -9.13 -13.73
CA GLY A 205 1.05 -8.46 -14.60
C GLY A 205 0.40 -7.19 -14.01
N SER A 206 0.03 -6.27 -14.90
CA SER A 206 -0.89 -5.13 -14.71
C SER A 206 -0.81 -4.35 -13.39
N VAL A 207 0.39 -4.00 -12.93
CA VAL A 207 0.53 -3.03 -11.84
C VAL A 207 0.24 -1.62 -12.36
N HIS A 208 -0.82 -1.00 -11.85
CA HIS A 208 -1.18 0.38 -12.16
C HIS A 208 -0.39 1.35 -11.28
N LEU A 209 0.67 1.95 -11.83
CA LEU A 209 1.58 2.88 -11.16
C LEU A 209 1.21 4.34 -11.43
N THR A 210 -0.05 4.61 -11.77
CA THR A 210 -0.49 5.94 -12.17
C THR A 210 -0.26 6.98 -11.06
N GLY A 211 0.50 8.03 -11.36
CA GLY A 211 0.80 9.10 -10.39
C GLY A 211 1.93 8.82 -9.39
N VAL A 212 2.63 7.68 -9.50
CA VAL A 212 3.73 7.30 -8.59
C VAL A 212 4.99 8.13 -8.86
N ASP A 213 5.71 8.54 -7.81
CA ASP A 213 7.03 9.17 -7.93
C ASP A 213 8.14 8.13 -8.04
N LEU A 214 8.75 8.05 -9.23
CA LEU A 214 9.86 7.19 -9.61
C LEU A 214 11.15 7.99 -9.84
N SER A 215 11.18 9.29 -9.54
CA SER A 215 12.31 10.15 -9.88
C SER A 215 13.62 9.70 -9.24
N TYR A 216 14.70 9.76 -10.03
CA TYR A 216 16.08 9.38 -9.67
C TYR A 216 16.26 7.91 -9.26
N LYS A 217 15.30 7.03 -9.57
CA LYS A 217 15.38 5.60 -9.25
C LYS A 217 16.12 4.80 -10.31
N ASP A 218 16.67 3.66 -9.93
CA ASP A 218 17.29 2.70 -10.86
C ASP A 218 16.31 1.59 -11.23
N LEU A 219 15.75 1.70 -12.43
CA LEU A 219 14.85 0.74 -13.05
C LEU A 219 15.56 -0.03 -14.18
N SER A 220 16.90 -0.12 -14.15
CA SER A 220 17.63 -0.82 -15.21
C SER A 220 17.26 -2.30 -15.32
N GLY A 221 17.10 -2.78 -16.55
CA GLY A 221 16.79 -4.18 -16.89
C GLY A 221 15.39 -4.67 -16.50
N ILE A 222 14.49 -3.78 -16.07
CA ILE A 222 13.19 -4.18 -15.52
C ILE A 222 12.12 -4.32 -16.61
N ASP A 223 11.25 -5.34 -16.50
CA ASP A 223 10.12 -5.50 -17.42
C ASP A 223 8.92 -4.66 -16.96
N LEU A 224 8.69 -3.53 -17.65
CA LEU A 224 7.56 -2.65 -17.42
C LEU A 224 6.44 -2.87 -18.42
N SER A 225 6.56 -3.77 -19.40
CA SER A 225 5.65 -3.90 -20.57
C SER A 225 4.17 -4.08 -20.24
N ARG A 226 3.86 -4.53 -19.01
CA ARG A 226 2.49 -4.73 -18.52
C ARG A 226 2.08 -3.73 -17.44
N THR A 227 2.86 -2.69 -17.17
CA THR A 227 2.51 -1.67 -16.17
C THR A 227 1.67 -0.53 -16.77
N ASN A 228 1.14 0.36 -15.93
CA ASN A 228 0.59 1.64 -16.37
C ASN A 228 1.31 2.77 -15.65
N LEU A 229 2.15 3.51 -16.37
CA LEU A 229 2.95 4.64 -15.88
C LEU A 229 2.33 6.02 -16.17
N THR A 230 1.01 6.08 -16.45
CA THR A 230 0.33 7.36 -16.72
C THR A 230 0.50 8.31 -15.53
N ASP A 231 0.83 9.58 -15.76
CA ASP A 231 1.02 10.60 -14.70
C ASP A 231 2.11 10.32 -13.64
N SER A 232 2.92 9.26 -13.77
CA SER A 232 4.04 8.97 -12.87
C SER A 232 5.21 9.97 -13.06
N ASN A 233 5.88 10.37 -11.98
CA ASN A 233 7.07 11.24 -12.06
C ASN A 233 8.31 10.38 -12.31
N LEU A 234 8.91 10.46 -13.50
CA LEU A 234 10.10 9.70 -13.88
C LEU A 234 11.36 10.56 -14.02
N ASN A 235 11.38 11.77 -13.47
CA ASN A 235 12.53 12.68 -13.61
C ASN A 235 13.84 12.02 -13.16
N GLY A 236 14.85 11.96 -14.04
CA GLY A 236 16.17 11.41 -13.68
C GLY A 236 16.21 9.90 -13.38
N THR A 237 15.15 9.16 -13.65
CA THR A 237 15.10 7.69 -13.48
C THR A 237 16.03 7.01 -14.49
N ASN A 238 16.78 6.00 -14.06
CA ASN A 238 17.58 5.16 -14.95
C ASN A 238 16.71 4.01 -15.49
N LEU A 239 16.40 4.04 -16.78
CA LEU A 239 15.62 3.01 -17.49
C LEU A 239 16.49 2.19 -18.47
N TYR A 240 17.82 2.17 -18.25
CA TYR A 240 18.77 1.41 -19.07
C TYR A 240 18.36 -0.07 -19.17
N GLU A 241 18.16 -0.61 -20.37
CA GLU A 241 17.66 -1.99 -20.62
C GLU A 241 16.25 -2.32 -20.07
N ALA A 242 15.46 -1.33 -19.64
CA ALA A 242 14.07 -1.58 -19.21
C ALA A 242 13.14 -1.84 -20.40
N ASN A 243 12.24 -2.84 -20.29
CA ASN A 243 11.24 -3.14 -21.31
C ASN A 243 9.98 -2.29 -21.12
N LEU A 244 9.76 -1.31 -22.00
CA LEU A 244 8.60 -0.41 -21.98
C LEU A 244 7.58 -0.69 -23.10
N GLN A 245 7.54 -1.92 -23.63
CA GLN A 245 6.65 -2.27 -24.73
C GLN A 245 5.19 -1.91 -24.40
N GLY A 246 4.49 -1.27 -25.34
CA GLY A 246 3.06 -0.94 -25.23
C GLY A 246 2.71 0.29 -24.36
N HIS A 247 3.68 1.00 -23.79
CA HIS A 247 3.43 2.19 -22.98
C HIS A 247 3.27 3.45 -23.83
N ASP A 248 2.33 4.32 -23.43
CA ASP A 248 2.28 5.70 -23.94
C ASP A 248 3.42 6.52 -23.30
N LEU A 249 4.52 6.69 -24.03
CA LEU A 249 5.67 7.45 -23.52
C LEU A 249 5.43 8.98 -23.49
N VAL A 250 4.27 9.49 -23.93
CA VAL A 250 3.91 10.93 -23.86
C VAL A 250 3.95 11.45 -22.42
N ALA A 251 3.55 10.62 -21.46
CA ALA A 251 3.59 10.98 -20.04
C ALA A 251 5.02 11.02 -19.49
N LEU A 252 5.88 10.09 -19.93
CA LEU A 252 7.24 9.93 -19.41
C LEU A 252 8.15 11.10 -19.80
N THR A 253 7.92 11.71 -20.97
CA THR A 253 8.72 12.83 -21.48
C THR A 253 8.36 14.17 -20.86
N ARG A 254 7.13 14.36 -20.38
CA ARG A 254 6.74 15.57 -19.61
C ARG A 254 7.44 15.68 -18.25
N ALA A 255 7.93 14.55 -17.72
CA ALA A 255 8.60 14.47 -16.42
C ALA A 255 10.14 14.68 -16.49
N GLY A 256 10.76 14.65 -17.68
CA GLY A 256 12.23 14.77 -17.82
C GLY A 256 12.98 13.47 -17.49
N ALA A 257 12.43 12.31 -17.87
CA ALA A 257 13.11 11.02 -17.71
C ALA A 257 14.33 10.87 -18.64
N HIS A 258 15.41 10.24 -18.15
CA HIS A 258 16.56 9.85 -18.98
C HIS A 258 16.25 8.50 -19.66
N LEU A 259 16.32 8.45 -20.99
CA LEU A 259 15.96 7.28 -21.80
C LEU A 259 17.16 6.70 -22.55
N GLU A 260 18.39 6.99 -22.10
CA GLU A 260 19.63 6.44 -22.65
C GLU A 260 19.64 4.91 -22.49
N GLY A 261 19.85 4.18 -23.59
CA GLY A 261 19.92 2.71 -23.60
C GLY A 261 18.61 1.97 -23.30
N VAL A 262 17.45 2.61 -23.42
CA VAL A 262 16.14 1.96 -23.19
C VAL A 262 15.85 0.85 -24.21
N HIS A 263 15.19 -0.24 -23.79
CA HIS A 263 14.72 -1.32 -24.66
C HIS A 263 13.22 -1.17 -24.94
N ALA A 264 12.91 -0.61 -26.10
CA ALA A 264 11.56 -0.28 -26.55
C ALA A 264 11.30 -0.83 -27.97
N GLU A 265 11.84 -2.01 -28.26
CA GLU A 265 11.66 -2.71 -29.53
C GLU A 265 10.17 -3.01 -29.75
N ASN A 266 9.68 -2.79 -30.98
CA ASN A 266 8.28 -2.98 -31.36
C ASN A 266 7.27 -2.23 -30.47
N SER A 267 7.69 -1.14 -29.83
CA SER A 267 6.82 -0.27 -29.02
C SER A 267 5.98 0.68 -29.89
N THR A 268 4.93 1.27 -29.32
CA THR A 268 4.10 2.28 -29.99
C THR A 268 4.37 3.66 -29.40
N LEU A 269 4.82 4.57 -30.24
CA LEU A 269 5.31 5.93 -29.98
C LEU A 269 4.66 6.94 -30.94
N VAL A 270 3.45 6.63 -31.43
CA VAL A 270 2.75 7.43 -32.43
C VAL A 270 2.42 8.82 -31.88
N ALA A 271 2.80 9.86 -32.60
CA ALA A 271 2.59 11.27 -32.27
C ALA A 271 3.13 11.73 -30.90
N VAL A 272 4.08 10.98 -30.31
CA VAL A 272 4.69 11.34 -29.01
C VAL A 272 5.57 12.58 -29.12
N SER A 273 5.65 13.41 -28.06
CA SER A 273 6.65 14.48 -27.99
C SER A 273 7.89 14.04 -27.22
N LEU A 274 8.99 13.87 -27.93
CA LEU A 274 10.36 13.57 -27.46
C LEU A 274 11.30 14.78 -27.69
N THR A 275 10.75 15.99 -27.67
CA THR A 275 11.51 17.22 -27.92
C THR A 275 12.61 17.38 -26.86
N GLY A 276 13.88 17.38 -27.28
CA GLY A 276 15.03 17.49 -26.38
C GLY A 276 15.33 16.24 -25.53
N ALA A 277 14.70 15.10 -25.83
CA ALA A 277 14.91 13.87 -25.05
C ALA A 277 16.32 13.28 -25.26
N HIS A 278 16.84 12.62 -24.22
CA HIS A 278 18.08 11.83 -24.24
C HIS A 278 17.75 10.36 -24.47
N LEU A 279 18.03 9.87 -25.68
CA LEU A 279 17.76 8.54 -26.24
C LEU A 279 19.04 7.93 -26.84
N GLU A 280 20.21 8.39 -26.39
CA GLU A 280 21.50 7.87 -26.82
C GLU A 280 21.54 6.34 -26.63
N ALA A 281 22.02 5.61 -27.64
CA ALA A 281 22.07 4.14 -27.66
C ALA A 281 20.74 3.38 -27.38
N ALA A 282 19.58 4.04 -27.48
CA ALA A 282 18.28 3.39 -27.26
C ALA A 282 17.98 2.30 -28.32
N HIS A 283 17.37 1.20 -27.88
CA HIS A 283 16.85 0.11 -28.71
C HIS A 283 15.38 0.37 -29.05
N LEU A 284 15.11 0.83 -30.27
CA LEU A 284 13.79 1.22 -30.80
C LEU A 284 13.45 0.46 -32.09
N GLU A 285 14.08 -0.70 -32.29
CA GLU A 285 13.93 -1.55 -33.48
C GLU A 285 12.46 -1.93 -33.72
N GLY A 286 11.96 -1.70 -34.94
CA GLY A 286 10.57 -2.03 -35.32
C GLY A 286 9.48 -1.21 -34.62
N SER A 287 9.83 -0.21 -33.81
CA SER A 287 8.84 0.63 -33.10
C SER A 287 8.01 1.50 -34.05
N ASP A 288 6.76 1.81 -33.68
CA ASP A 288 5.91 2.74 -34.42
C ASP A 288 5.98 4.15 -33.83
N MET A 289 6.83 4.99 -34.39
CA MET A 289 7.05 6.40 -34.03
C MET A 289 6.36 7.38 -34.98
N SER A 290 5.33 6.96 -35.72
CA SER A 290 4.74 7.80 -36.75
C SER A 290 4.15 9.09 -36.18
N GLY A 291 4.54 10.24 -36.75
CA GLY A 291 4.12 11.56 -36.32
C GLY A 291 4.79 12.10 -35.04
N ALA A 292 5.71 11.35 -34.42
CA ALA A 292 6.38 11.79 -33.20
C ALA A 292 7.21 13.09 -33.40
N SER A 293 7.43 13.87 -32.35
CA SER A 293 8.32 15.04 -32.34
C SER A 293 9.64 14.71 -31.66
N LEU A 294 10.72 14.62 -32.44
CA LEU A 294 12.11 14.45 -31.98
C LEU A 294 12.89 15.77 -32.08
N THR A 295 12.23 16.92 -32.02
CA THR A 295 12.89 18.22 -32.21
C THR A 295 13.98 18.43 -31.16
N GLY A 296 15.24 18.60 -31.58
CA GLY A 296 16.38 18.76 -30.66
C GLY A 296 16.72 17.54 -29.81
N ALA A 297 16.15 16.37 -30.08
CA ALA A 297 16.42 15.16 -29.31
C ALA A 297 17.83 14.61 -29.58
N HIS A 298 18.41 13.94 -28.59
CA HIS A 298 19.70 13.28 -28.64
C HIS A 298 19.52 11.77 -28.83
N LEU A 299 19.90 11.24 -29.99
CA LEU A 299 19.75 9.83 -30.34
C LEU A 299 21.08 9.21 -30.76
N TRP A 300 22.22 9.77 -30.35
CA TRP A 300 23.53 9.28 -30.80
C TRP A 300 23.68 7.77 -30.60
N GLY A 301 23.93 7.03 -31.68
CA GLY A 301 24.11 5.57 -31.65
C GLY A 301 22.84 4.73 -31.41
N ALA A 302 21.64 5.32 -31.42
CA ALA A 302 20.39 4.57 -31.22
C ALA A 302 20.09 3.58 -32.36
N HIS A 303 19.36 2.51 -32.04
CA HIS A 303 18.91 1.47 -32.96
C HIS A 303 17.44 1.69 -33.34
N LEU A 304 17.18 2.07 -34.59
CA LEU A 304 15.86 2.37 -35.15
C LEU A 304 15.58 1.54 -36.42
N ASN A 305 16.26 0.41 -36.59
CA ASN A 305 16.09 -0.42 -37.78
C ASN A 305 14.65 -0.96 -37.87
N ASN A 306 14.06 -0.86 -39.07
CA ASN A 306 12.66 -1.20 -39.39
C ASN A 306 11.60 -0.39 -38.62
N ALA A 307 11.97 0.68 -37.91
CA ALA A 307 11.00 1.53 -37.20
C ALA A 307 10.11 2.31 -38.18
N ASN A 308 8.86 2.53 -37.81
CA ASN A 308 7.94 3.41 -38.53
C ASN A 308 8.07 4.86 -38.04
N LEU A 309 8.81 5.69 -38.77
CA LEU A 309 9.08 7.10 -38.48
C LEU A 309 8.28 8.04 -39.41
N ALA A 310 7.19 7.57 -40.00
CA ALA A 310 6.42 8.33 -40.97
C ALA A 310 5.91 9.65 -40.35
N GLY A 311 6.18 10.78 -40.98
CA GLY A 311 5.73 12.09 -40.51
C GLY A 311 6.45 12.63 -39.26
N VAL A 312 7.52 11.98 -38.79
CA VAL A 312 8.25 12.41 -37.58
C VAL A 312 8.82 13.83 -37.73
N GLN A 313 8.81 14.63 -36.66
CA GLN A 313 9.37 15.98 -36.61
C GLN A 313 10.71 15.99 -35.87
N ALA A 314 11.81 15.73 -36.56
CA ALA A 314 13.16 15.62 -36.00
C ALA A 314 14.02 16.87 -36.26
N ARG A 315 13.43 18.07 -36.14
CA ARG A 315 14.16 19.31 -36.43
C ARG A 315 15.30 19.50 -35.43
N GLY A 316 16.54 19.61 -35.89
CA GLY A 316 17.69 19.82 -35.00
C GLY A 316 18.05 18.60 -34.15
N ALA A 317 17.52 17.41 -34.45
CA ALA A 317 17.84 16.19 -33.70
C ALA A 317 19.30 15.75 -33.95
N HIS A 318 19.95 15.20 -32.94
CA HIS A 318 21.28 14.62 -33.01
C HIS A 318 21.11 13.12 -33.28
N LEU A 319 21.21 12.73 -34.56
CA LEU A 319 20.98 11.37 -35.06
C LEU A 319 22.29 10.70 -35.51
N GLU A 320 23.44 11.11 -35.00
CA GLU A 320 24.73 10.60 -35.43
C GLU A 320 24.88 9.12 -35.07
N LYS A 321 25.43 8.32 -36.00
CA LYS A 321 25.62 6.86 -35.84
C LYS A 321 24.36 6.05 -35.52
N VAL A 322 23.17 6.61 -35.76
CA VAL A 322 21.91 5.89 -35.58
C VAL A 322 21.74 4.81 -36.65
N ASP A 323 21.26 3.63 -36.28
CA ASP A 323 20.85 2.62 -37.25
C ASP A 323 19.39 2.84 -37.68
N LEU A 324 19.17 3.34 -38.89
CA LEU A 324 17.86 3.56 -39.52
C LEU A 324 17.59 2.55 -40.65
N ALA A 325 18.30 1.42 -40.68
CA ALA A 325 18.12 0.45 -41.78
C ALA A 325 16.67 -0.04 -41.87
N GLY A 326 16.06 0.04 -43.06
CA GLY A 326 14.68 -0.39 -43.28
C GLY A 326 13.60 0.50 -42.64
N ALA A 327 13.97 1.62 -42.01
CA ALA A 327 13.01 2.49 -41.35
C ALA A 327 12.11 3.23 -42.35
N ASN A 328 10.83 3.42 -42.02
CA ASN A 328 9.91 4.23 -42.82
C ASN A 328 10.03 5.71 -42.42
N LEU A 329 10.68 6.51 -43.24
CA LEU A 329 10.88 7.95 -43.10
C LEU A 329 9.90 8.78 -43.94
N THR A 330 8.84 8.18 -44.49
CA THR A 330 7.88 8.88 -45.34
C THR A 330 7.33 10.14 -44.67
N GLY A 331 7.61 11.31 -45.24
CA GLY A 331 7.13 12.59 -44.71
C GLY A 331 7.84 13.09 -43.44
N ALA A 332 8.94 12.44 -43.03
CA ALA A 332 9.78 12.88 -41.92
C ALA A 332 10.38 14.28 -42.17
N LYS A 333 10.31 15.15 -41.16
CA LYS A 333 10.86 16.51 -41.16
C LYS A 333 12.17 16.55 -40.37
N MET A 334 13.29 16.35 -41.06
CA MET A 334 14.64 16.27 -40.50
C MET A 334 15.49 17.54 -40.72
N TYR A 335 14.85 18.72 -40.80
CA TYR A 335 15.60 19.97 -41.01
C TYR A 335 16.61 20.21 -39.87
N ARG A 336 17.87 20.52 -40.21
CA ARG A 336 18.98 20.73 -39.25
C ARG A 336 19.33 19.54 -38.34
N SER A 337 18.83 18.34 -38.60
CA SER A 337 19.29 17.17 -37.86
C SER A 337 20.70 16.75 -38.29
N ASN A 338 21.47 16.16 -37.38
CA ASN A 338 22.79 15.61 -37.68
C ASN A 338 22.71 14.10 -37.89
N LEU A 339 22.87 13.62 -39.13
CA LEU A 339 22.84 12.20 -39.49
C LEU A 339 24.25 11.65 -39.77
N THR A 340 25.29 12.23 -39.16
CA THR A 340 26.67 11.83 -39.45
C THR A 340 26.90 10.39 -39.02
N GLY A 341 27.23 9.52 -39.98
CA GLY A 341 27.53 8.10 -39.72
C GLY A 341 26.32 7.21 -39.48
N SER A 342 25.10 7.71 -39.65
CA SER A 342 23.87 6.92 -39.51
C SER A 342 23.72 5.92 -40.66
N ASN A 343 23.20 4.73 -40.36
CA ASN A 343 22.92 3.70 -41.36
C ASN A 343 21.51 3.90 -41.92
N LEU A 344 21.39 4.25 -43.20
CA LEU A 344 20.09 4.48 -43.87
C LEU A 344 19.75 3.38 -44.89
N ALA A 345 20.40 2.21 -44.80
CA ALA A 345 20.23 1.14 -45.77
C ALA A 345 18.76 0.68 -45.85
N GLY A 346 18.11 0.87 -46.99
CA GLY A 346 16.72 0.45 -47.20
C GLY A 346 15.66 1.28 -46.46
N ALA A 347 16.03 2.41 -45.88
CA ALA A 347 15.04 3.36 -45.35
C ALA A 347 14.18 3.95 -46.49
N VAL A 348 12.87 4.11 -46.27
CA VAL A 348 11.88 4.50 -47.28
C VAL A 348 11.16 5.79 -46.94
#